data_AF-A0A8X7YTB2-F1
#
_entry.id   AF-A0A8X7YTB2-F1
#
_cell.length_a   1.000
_cell.length_b   1.000
_cell.length_c   1.000
_cell.angle_alpha   90.00
_cell.angle_beta   90.00
_cell.angle_gamma   90.00
#
_symmetry.space_group_name_H-M   'P 1'
#
loop_
_entity.id
_entity.type
_entity.pdbx_description
1 polymer ?
#
loop_
_entity_poly.entity_id
_entity_poly.type
_entity_poly.pdbx_seq_one_letter_code
_entity_poly.pdbx_strand_id
1 'polypeptide(L)'
;MEPLMSPGTNEIDRKQKINGNLYSALMKGNKKRVAELCQKIQDHALHVITVNDDTVLHMATYAKEASLVENLLDELPRHHLDKLTRQNGVGNTILHETATSNHTVPVADKLLKRAPGLLGMRNHNGETALFRAARYGKTDMFNFLAAKVSGYDESGLQFYVQRSDKTTILHMAILSLHFDLAYRIALDYTHLIGQKDADGMTGLQLLSCNPSAFKLEPEEGFINLVWREKVQKQKQLHRSAVELAKFLVRKDTSWELTYSSIDQSKPKIHKYGEKGGQERQEVHLFNKILDKEESLGETPLILATKSGCVEIVEEILKLYPQAVEHIDDEGRNVLHVAIKYRQKKIFELVKGMDVPMKRLTRKIDGDGNSILHTVGKKRKDFISDEKMEGPAFLLREELLWKLDRHVLFVIHVRTQRVKEVTPSHFLNYQNNMKLTAEGYFITANSELPTTMDDYEYGVYKNDVMSSRRDRTFCLKLGQFNLQNDEP
;
A
#
# COMPACT_ATOMS: atom_id res chain seq x y z
N MET A 1 43.93 20.94 47.79
CA MET A 1 43.83 21.38 46.37
C MET A 1 42.55 20.78 45.82
N GLU A 2 41.45 21.53 45.86
CA GLU A 2 40.27 21.18 45.08
C GLU A 2 40.60 21.36 43.59
N PRO A 3 40.17 20.45 42.70
CA PRO A 3 40.38 20.65 41.28
C PRO A 3 39.48 21.80 40.82
N LEU A 4 40.10 22.87 40.33
CA LEU A 4 39.44 23.96 39.60
C LEU A 4 38.67 23.35 38.42
N MET A 5 37.37 23.12 38.61
CA MET A 5 36.48 22.75 37.51
C MET A 5 36.46 23.89 36.49
N SER A 6 36.75 23.55 35.24
CA SER A 6 36.79 24.52 34.14
C SER A 6 35.45 25.28 34.04
N PRO A 7 35.44 26.59 33.70
CA PRO A 7 34.20 27.35 33.56
C PRO A 7 33.18 26.69 32.62
N GLY A 8 33.66 25.99 31.58
CA GLY A 8 32.82 25.30 30.59
C GLY A 8 32.07 24.06 31.12
N THR A 9 32.60 23.34 32.11
CA THR A 9 31.90 22.16 32.68
C THR A 9 30.69 22.55 33.51
N ASN A 10 30.73 23.69 34.21
CA ASN A 10 29.61 24.21 35.00
C ASN A 10 28.45 24.73 34.13
N GLU A 11 28.75 25.27 32.94
CA GLU A 11 27.74 25.80 32.03
C GLU A 11 26.98 24.68 31.30
N ILE A 12 27.69 23.63 30.89
CA ILE A 12 27.11 22.43 30.29
C ILE A 12 26.16 21.74 31.28
N ASP A 13 26.58 21.55 32.54
CA ASP A 13 25.75 20.92 33.57
C ASP A 13 24.48 21.74 33.87
N ARG A 14 24.62 23.07 33.93
CA ARG A 14 23.46 23.98 34.08
C ARG A 14 22.48 23.89 32.90
N LYS A 15 22.98 23.89 31.66
CA LYS A 15 22.15 23.76 30.45
C LYS A 15 21.41 22.42 30.45
N GLN A 16 22.11 21.33 30.73
CA GLN A 16 21.51 19.98 30.78
C GLN A 16 20.44 19.88 31.88
N LYS A 17 20.69 20.46 33.05
CA LYS A 17 19.71 20.50 34.15
C LYS A 17 18.46 21.32 33.80
N ILE A 18 18.63 22.46 33.13
CA ILE A 18 17.50 23.26 32.63
C ILE A 18 16.69 22.48 31.60
N ASN A 19 17.35 21.85 30.62
CA ASN A 19 16.70 21.03 29.60
C ASN A 19 15.91 19.87 30.23
N GLY A 20 16.50 19.15 31.19
CA GLY A 20 15.82 18.07 31.92
C GLY A 20 14.59 18.56 32.70
N ASN A 21 14.67 19.73 33.34
CA ASN A 21 13.55 20.33 34.05
C ASN A 21 12.41 20.77 33.10
N LEU A 22 12.75 21.42 31.98
CA LEU A 22 11.78 21.81 30.95
C LEU A 22 11.09 20.59 30.35
N TYR A 23 11.88 19.59 29.97
CA TYR A 23 11.36 18.34 29.41
C TYR A 23 10.41 17.65 30.40
N SER A 24 10.81 17.49 31.66
CA SER A 24 9.92 16.90 32.67
C SER A 24 8.66 17.73 32.92
N ALA A 25 8.73 19.06 32.86
CA ALA A 25 7.56 19.92 33.05
C ALA A 25 6.56 19.80 31.90
N LEU A 26 7.05 19.73 30.65
CA LEU A 26 6.24 19.49 29.46
C LEU A 26 5.55 18.12 29.51
N MET A 27 6.31 17.06 29.82
CA MET A 27 5.75 15.70 29.90
C MET A 27 4.71 15.53 31.02
N LYS A 28 4.79 16.34 32.08
CA LYS A 28 3.80 16.38 33.17
C LYS A 28 2.66 17.38 32.94
N GLY A 29 2.66 18.12 31.83
CA GLY A 29 1.64 19.13 31.53
C GLY A 29 1.66 20.36 32.47
N ASN A 30 2.78 20.64 33.15
CA ASN A 30 2.86 21.76 34.09
C ASN A 30 3.14 23.09 33.36
N LYS A 31 2.08 23.67 32.80
CA LYS A 31 2.10 24.90 31.99
C LYS A 31 2.79 26.08 32.67
N LYS A 32 2.47 26.32 33.95
CA LYS A 32 3.06 27.42 34.74
C LYS A 32 4.56 27.25 34.87
N ARG A 33 5.01 26.04 35.19
CA ARG A 33 6.43 25.75 35.35
C ARG A 33 7.21 25.90 34.05
N VAL A 34 6.62 25.52 32.91
CA VAL A 34 7.24 25.73 31.59
C VAL A 34 7.44 27.22 31.33
N ALA A 35 6.40 28.05 31.50
CA ALA A 35 6.50 29.50 31.30
C ALA A 35 7.57 30.16 32.20
N GLU A 36 7.60 29.82 33.50
CA GLU A 36 8.62 30.30 34.44
C GLU A 36 10.05 29.95 34.03
N LEU A 37 10.26 28.76 33.46
CA LEU A 37 11.58 28.31 33.01
C LEU A 37 11.98 28.98 31.69
N CYS A 38 11.04 29.18 30.77
CA CYS A 38 11.28 29.89 29.50
C CYS A 38 11.75 31.33 29.73
N GLN A 39 11.16 32.05 30.69
CA GLN A 39 11.52 33.44 31.00
C GLN A 39 12.98 33.59 31.50
N LYS A 40 13.59 32.51 32.00
CA LYS A 40 14.97 32.50 32.51
C LYS A 40 16.01 32.19 31.42
N ILE A 41 15.58 31.84 30.22
CA ILE A 41 16.44 31.39 29.14
C ILE A 41 16.45 32.44 28.04
N GLN A 42 17.63 32.71 27.49
CA GLN A 42 17.82 33.72 26.45
C GLN A 42 16.88 33.50 25.25
N ASP A 43 16.77 32.27 24.75
CA ASP A 43 15.94 31.93 23.58
C ASP A 43 14.45 31.71 23.91
N HIS A 44 14.03 31.95 25.16
CA HIS A 44 12.66 31.76 25.62
C HIS A 44 12.09 30.38 25.22
N ALA A 45 10.91 30.34 24.62
CA ALA A 45 10.25 29.13 24.13
C ALA A 45 10.86 28.56 22.82
N LEU A 46 11.82 29.27 22.21
CA LEU A 46 12.57 28.80 21.05
C LEU A 46 13.89 28.12 21.43
N HIS A 47 14.13 27.94 22.74
CA HIS A 47 15.25 27.19 23.27
C HIS A 47 15.17 25.71 22.90
N VAL A 48 16.29 25.16 22.42
CA VAL A 48 16.42 23.75 22.00
C VAL A 48 16.60 22.86 23.23
N ILE A 49 15.74 21.86 23.37
CA ILE A 49 15.68 21.00 24.56
C ILE A 49 15.94 19.52 24.31
N THR A 50 15.70 19.01 23.09
CA THR A 50 15.91 17.59 22.77
C THR A 50 17.18 17.35 21.95
N VAL A 51 17.57 16.08 21.85
CA VAL A 51 18.67 15.62 20.97
C VAL A 51 18.34 15.71 19.48
N ASN A 52 17.05 15.88 19.14
CA ASN A 52 16.57 16.05 17.77
C ASN A 52 16.32 17.52 17.45
N ASP A 53 16.97 18.44 18.17
CA ASP A 53 16.83 19.88 18.00
C ASP A 53 15.40 20.44 18.17
N ASP A 54 14.52 19.74 18.89
CA ASP A 54 13.19 20.27 19.18
C ASP A 54 13.28 21.40 20.20
N THR A 55 12.62 22.51 19.88
CA THR A 55 12.44 23.63 20.80
C THR A 55 11.33 23.35 21.81
N VAL A 56 11.24 24.18 22.85
CA VAL A 56 10.12 24.12 23.81
C VAL A 56 8.77 24.24 23.09
N LEU A 57 8.65 25.11 22.07
CA LEU A 57 7.42 25.22 21.27
C LEU A 57 7.11 23.92 20.51
N HIS A 58 8.09 23.29 19.86
CA HIS A 58 7.88 22.02 19.15
C HIS A 58 7.32 20.96 20.11
N MET A 59 7.95 20.80 21.29
CA MET A 59 7.53 19.82 22.28
C MET A 59 6.16 20.15 22.90
N ALA A 60 5.85 21.44 23.14
CA ALA A 60 4.53 21.86 23.62
C ALA A 60 3.42 21.56 22.60
N THR A 61 3.70 21.73 21.31
CA THR A 61 2.78 21.33 20.23
C THR A 61 2.61 19.82 20.17
N TYR A 62 3.70 19.05 20.29
CA TYR A 62 3.65 17.59 20.35
C TYR A 62 2.82 17.07 21.53
N ALA A 63 2.92 17.73 22.69
CA ALA A 63 2.10 17.45 23.87
C ALA A 63 0.61 17.84 23.69
N LYS A 64 0.22 18.38 22.53
CA LYS A 64 -1.15 18.84 22.19
C LYS A 64 -1.66 19.95 23.11
N GLU A 65 -0.76 20.73 23.69
CA GLU A 65 -1.10 21.81 24.61
C GLU A 65 -1.23 23.16 23.89
N ALA A 66 -2.25 23.29 23.02
CA ALA A 66 -2.47 24.49 22.21
C ALA A 66 -2.48 25.78 23.05
N SER A 67 -3.17 25.78 24.19
CA SER A 67 -3.20 26.91 25.15
C SER A 67 -1.81 27.33 25.66
N LEU A 68 -0.92 26.36 25.92
CA LEU A 68 0.44 26.66 26.36
C LEU A 68 1.25 27.27 25.21
N VAL A 69 1.11 26.73 24.00
CA VAL A 69 1.79 27.24 22.81
C VAL A 69 1.37 28.69 22.54
N GLU A 70 0.08 29.00 22.64
CA GLU A 70 -0.42 30.37 22.48
C GLU A 70 0.16 31.33 23.52
N ASN A 71 0.16 30.94 24.80
CA ASN A 71 0.73 31.76 25.87
C ASN A 71 2.23 32.01 25.67
N LEU A 72 2.98 30.96 25.32
CA LEU A 72 4.42 31.05 25.06
C LEU A 72 4.73 31.90 23.82
N LEU A 73 3.86 31.90 22.82
CA LEU A 73 3.97 32.81 21.67
C LEU A 73 3.66 34.24 22.08
N ASP A 74 2.64 34.49 22.91
CA ASP A 74 2.30 35.83 23.38
C ASP A 74 3.41 36.47 24.22
N GLU A 75 4.08 35.67 25.05
CA GLU A 75 5.25 36.09 25.83
C GLU A 75 6.55 36.18 25.00
N LEU A 76 6.57 35.70 23.75
CA LEU A 76 7.78 35.68 22.93
C LEU A 76 8.23 37.11 22.55
N PRO A 77 9.46 37.52 22.90
CA PRO A 77 9.98 38.85 22.55
C PRO A 77 10.06 39.07 21.03
N ARG A 78 9.76 40.29 20.56
CA ARG A 78 9.76 40.63 19.12
C ARG A 78 11.12 40.44 18.43
N HIS A 79 12.23 40.55 19.16
CA HIS A 79 13.57 40.37 18.60
C HIS A 79 13.94 38.89 18.34
N HIS A 80 13.08 37.94 18.73
CA HIS A 80 13.25 36.50 18.48
C HIS A 80 12.41 35.97 17.31
N LEU A 81 11.76 36.86 16.55
CA LEU A 81 10.94 36.46 15.40
C LEU A 81 11.76 35.79 14.29
N ASP A 82 13.02 36.18 14.13
CA ASP A 82 14.00 35.54 13.24
C ASP A 82 14.16 34.04 13.56
N LYS A 83 14.17 33.70 14.85
CA LYS A 83 14.33 32.32 15.35
C LYS A 83 13.08 31.46 15.19
N LEU A 84 11.92 32.00 14.78
CA LEU A 84 10.72 31.18 14.49
C LEU A 84 10.92 30.24 13.30
N THR A 85 11.89 30.56 12.43
CA THR A 85 12.28 29.72 11.28
C THR A 85 13.14 28.53 11.67
N ARG A 86 13.54 28.39 12.94
CA ARG A 86 14.33 27.25 13.42
C ARG A 86 13.63 25.93 13.08
N GLN A 87 14.43 25.01 12.56
CA GLN A 87 14.02 23.66 12.23
C GLN A 87 14.60 22.68 13.24
N ASN A 88 13.84 21.65 13.58
CA ASN A 88 14.36 20.50 14.33
C ASN A 88 15.19 19.59 13.41
N GLY A 89 15.71 18.47 13.94
CA GLY A 89 16.59 17.54 13.22
C GLY A 89 15.97 16.87 11.98
N VAL A 90 14.65 16.94 11.81
CA VAL A 90 13.92 16.44 10.61
C VAL A 90 13.63 17.59 9.62
N GLY A 91 14.00 18.82 9.96
CA GLY A 91 13.70 20.01 9.15
C GLY A 91 12.34 20.63 9.46
N ASN A 92 11.62 20.17 10.49
CA ASN A 92 10.30 20.73 10.80
C ASN A 92 10.44 22.05 11.53
N THR A 93 9.72 23.06 11.06
CA THR A 93 9.46 24.29 11.83
C THR A 93 8.29 24.09 12.77
N ILE A 94 8.05 25.06 13.67
CA ILE A 94 6.87 25.04 14.54
C ILE A 94 5.56 24.93 13.76
N LEU A 95 5.48 25.55 12.56
CA LEU A 95 4.28 25.46 11.72
C LEU A 95 4.02 24.02 11.23
N HIS A 96 5.07 23.26 10.91
CA HIS A 96 4.95 21.84 10.53
C HIS A 96 4.38 20.98 11.65
N GLU A 97 4.79 21.23 12.90
CA GLU A 97 4.26 20.51 14.07
C GLU A 97 2.82 20.95 14.37
N THR A 98 2.51 22.24 14.24
CA THR A 98 1.12 22.69 14.44
C THR A 98 0.17 22.12 13.40
N ALA A 99 0.66 21.82 12.20
CA ALA A 99 -0.15 21.23 11.13
C ALA A 99 -0.65 19.81 11.45
N THR A 100 -0.12 19.17 12.49
CA THR A 100 -0.48 17.80 12.90
C THR A 100 -1.77 17.71 13.72
N SER A 101 -2.46 18.83 13.99
CA SER A 101 -3.70 18.88 14.77
C SER A 101 -4.68 19.95 14.26
N ASN A 102 -5.99 19.67 14.32
CA ASN A 102 -7.03 20.68 14.01
C ASN A 102 -7.20 21.69 15.15
N HIS A 103 -6.90 21.31 16.40
CA HIS A 103 -7.06 22.20 17.55
C HIS A 103 -6.03 23.35 17.58
N THR A 104 -4.97 23.25 16.77
CA THR A 104 -3.88 24.23 16.68
C THR A 104 -4.05 25.20 15.50
N VAL A 105 -5.22 25.24 14.85
CA VAL A 105 -5.52 26.26 13.83
C VAL A 105 -5.30 27.70 14.34
N PRO A 106 -5.75 28.07 15.57
CA PRO A 106 -5.49 29.41 16.10
C PRO A 106 -3.98 29.71 16.29
N VAL A 107 -3.21 28.69 16.69
CA VAL A 107 -1.74 28.78 16.79
C VAL A 107 -1.13 29.03 15.42
N ALA A 108 -1.54 28.28 14.39
CA ALA A 108 -1.05 28.46 13.03
C ALA A 108 -1.36 29.86 12.47
N ASP A 109 -2.56 30.39 12.73
CA ASP A 109 -2.92 31.76 12.36
C ASP A 109 -2.05 32.81 13.07
N LYS A 110 -1.80 32.64 14.38
CA LYS A 110 -0.91 33.52 15.15
C LYS A 110 0.53 33.45 14.63
N LEU A 111 1.03 32.27 14.29
CA LEU A 111 2.36 32.07 13.71
C LEU A 111 2.50 32.77 12.35
N LEU A 112 1.54 32.56 11.44
CA LEU A 112 1.58 33.15 10.09
C LEU A 112 1.41 34.67 10.10
N LYS A 113 0.66 35.23 11.06
CA LYS A 113 0.58 36.70 11.26
C LYS A 113 1.92 37.31 11.68
N ARG A 114 2.74 36.58 12.42
CA ARG A 114 4.05 37.05 12.91
C ARG A 114 5.20 36.74 11.96
N ALA A 115 5.17 35.58 11.30
CA ALA A 115 6.20 35.11 10.39
C ALA A 115 5.55 34.44 9.16
N PRO A 116 5.11 35.23 8.16
CA PRO A 116 4.45 34.70 6.96
C PRO A 116 5.32 33.72 6.15
N GLY A 117 6.65 33.91 6.19
CA GLY A 117 7.61 33.05 5.48
C GLY A 117 7.57 31.58 5.89
N LEU A 118 7.04 31.24 7.08
CA LEU A 118 6.88 29.87 7.53
C LEU A 118 5.99 29.03 6.60
N LEU A 119 5.05 29.68 5.89
CA LEU A 119 4.13 29.01 4.97
C LEU A 119 4.86 28.27 3.85
N GLY A 120 5.96 28.86 3.35
CA GLY A 120 6.77 28.33 2.24
C GLY A 120 7.99 27.52 2.66
N MET A 121 8.19 27.28 3.96
CA MET A 121 9.31 26.45 4.41
C MET A 121 9.03 24.97 4.20
N ARG A 122 10.07 24.23 3.83
CA ARG A 122 10.03 22.77 3.63
C ARG A 122 10.95 22.07 4.63
N ASN A 123 10.53 20.91 5.11
CA ASN A 123 11.39 20.02 5.90
C ASN A 123 12.38 19.22 5.02
N HIS A 124 13.17 18.32 5.62
CA HIS A 124 14.18 17.55 4.88
C HIS A 124 13.57 16.62 3.79
N ASN A 125 12.29 16.27 3.91
CA ASN A 125 11.57 15.51 2.87
C ASN A 125 10.96 16.39 1.77
N GLY A 126 11.08 17.72 1.88
CA GLY A 126 10.46 18.67 0.97
C GLY A 126 8.99 18.99 1.29
N GLU A 127 8.50 18.63 2.48
CA GLU A 127 7.10 18.81 2.84
C GLU A 127 6.88 20.20 3.44
N THR A 128 5.78 20.85 3.07
CA THR A 128 5.31 22.07 3.73
C THR A 128 4.37 21.76 4.90
N ALA A 129 3.97 22.77 5.66
CA ALA A 129 2.92 22.63 6.67
C ALA A 129 1.58 22.15 6.07
N LEU A 130 1.23 22.60 4.85
CA LEU A 130 0.03 22.12 4.14
C LEU A 130 0.13 20.61 3.86
N PHE A 131 1.30 20.16 3.42
CA PHE A 131 1.55 18.75 3.18
C PHE A 131 1.42 17.90 4.45
N ARG A 132 1.96 18.39 5.58
CA ARG A 132 1.82 17.74 6.90
C ARG A 132 0.35 17.62 7.30
N ALA A 133 -0.47 18.65 7.08
CA ALA A 133 -1.90 18.59 7.39
C ALA A 133 -2.62 17.48 6.59
N ALA A 134 -2.27 17.29 5.31
CA ALA A 134 -2.78 16.19 4.49
C ALA A 134 -2.33 14.82 5.03
N ARG A 135 -1.03 14.67 5.34
CA ARG A 135 -0.47 13.43 5.89
C ARG A 135 -1.19 12.95 7.15
N TYR A 136 -1.53 13.86 8.05
CA TYR A 136 -2.18 13.51 9.33
C TYR A 136 -3.72 13.62 9.28
N GLY A 137 -4.31 13.88 8.11
CA GLY A 137 -5.76 13.91 7.93
C GLY A 137 -6.42 15.05 8.70
N LYS A 138 -5.72 16.18 8.83
CA LYS A 138 -6.15 17.33 9.63
C LYS A 138 -6.91 18.30 8.76
N THR A 139 -8.16 17.95 8.49
CA THR A 139 -9.03 18.65 7.53
C THR A 139 -9.19 20.15 7.79
N ASP A 140 -9.44 20.56 9.04
CA ASP A 140 -9.66 21.99 9.34
C ASP A 140 -8.36 22.78 9.16
N MET A 141 -7.24 22.20 9.58
CA MET A 141 -5.91 22.76 9.38
C MET A 141 -5.52 22.79 7.90
N PHE A 142 -5.83 21.73 7.16
CA PHE A 142 -5.60 21.65 5.72
C PHE A 142 -6.35 22.78 5.00
N ASN A 143 -7.65 22.94 5.27
CA ASN A 143 -8.48 24.00 4.68
C ASN A 143 -7.94 25.40 5.03
N PHE A 144 -7.54 25.60 6.29
CA PHE A 144 -6.94 26.86 6.73
C PHE A 144 -5.67 27.19 5.94
N LEU A 145 -4.75 26.24 5.80
CA LEU A 145 -3.48 26.45 5.07
C LEU A 145 -3.70 26.53 3.56
N ALA A 146 -4.61 25.74 3.00
CA ALA A 146 -5.00 25.78 1.59
C ALA A 146 -5.53 27.17 1.21
N ALA A 147 -6.36 27.78 2.07
CA ALA A 147 -6.84 29.14 1.87
C ALA A 147 -5.73 30.21 1.88
N LYS A 148 -4.57 29.93 2.49
CA LYS A 148 -3.40 30.85 2.45
C LYS A 148 -2.58 30.73 1.16
N VAL A 149 -2.73 29.63 0.42
CA VAL A 149 -2.00 29.37 -0.83
C VAL A 149 -2.89 29.35 -2.07
N SER A 150 -4.18 29.66 -1.93
CA SER A 150 -5.15 29.65 -3.04
C SER A 150 -4.92 30.75 -4.09
N GLY A 151 -4.11 31.77 -3.78
CA GLY A 151 -3.76 32.84 -4.71
C GLY A 151 -2.65 32.51 -5.70
N TYR A 152 -2.00 31.35 -5.57
CA TYR A 152 -0.97 30.90 -6.51
C TYR A 152 -1.60 30.19 -7.71
N ASP A 153 -0.93 30.28 -8.86
CA ASP A 153 -1.23 29.46 -10.03
C ASP A 153 -0.83 27.99 -9.80
N GLU A 154 -1.19 27.09 -10.72
CA GLU A 154 -0.88 25.66 -10.58
C GLU A 154 0.62 25.38 -10.41
N SER A 155 1.47 26.13 -11.13
CA SER A 155 2.93 26.00 -11.03
C SER A 155 3.45 26.40 -9.65
N GLY A 156 2.98 27.53 -9.11
CA GLY A 156 3.32 27.96 -7.75
C GLY A 156 2.74 27.04 -6.68
N LEU A 157 1.54 26.50 -6.91
CA LEU A 157 0.86 25.60 -5.99
C LEU A 157 1.54 24.24 -5.89
N GLN A 158 2.16 23.75 -6.97
CA GLN A 158 2.96 22.51 -7.00
C GLN A 158 4.01 22.50 -5.87
N PHE A 159 4.61 23.66 -5.57
CA PHE A 159 5.57 23.82 -4.48
C PHE A 159 4.97 23.52 -3.08
N TYR A 160 3.66 23.71 -2.89
CA TYR A 160 3.02 23.46 -1.59
C TYR A 160 2.45 22.05 -1.48
N VAL A 161 2.08 21.44 -2.61
CA VAL A 161 1.32 20.19 -2.66
C VAL A 161 2.17 18.96 -3.03
N GLN A 162 3.45 19.14 -3.38
CA GLN A 162 4.36 18.05 -3.75
C GLN A 162 5.69 18.12 -2.98
N ARG A 163 6.15 16.97 -2.46
CA ARG A 163 7.43 16.85 -1.75
C ARG A 163 8.60 16.55 -2.71
N SER A 164 9.82 16.37 -2.20
CA SER A 164 11.04 16.27 -3.02
C SER A 164 11.07 15.09 -4.01
N ASP A 165 10.39 13.98 -3.72
CA ASP A 165 10.38 12.76 -4.55
C ASP A 165 9.17 12.65 -5.48
N LYS A 166 8.47 13.77 -5.70
CA LYS A 166 7.24 13.87 -6.50
C LYS A 166 5.95 13.33 -5.83
N THR A 167 6.01 12.74 -4.63
CA THR A 167 4.79 12.37 -3.91
C THR A 167 3.97 13.62 -3.59
N THR A 168 2.68 13.59 -3.94
CA THR A 168 1.75 14.71 -3.71
C THR A 168 0.93 14.53 -2.43
N ILE A 169 0.24 15.58 -1.99
CA ILE A 169 -0.70 15.52 -0.86
C ILE A 169 -1.83 14.51 -1.09
N LEU A 170 -2.23 14.26 -2.34
CA LEU A 170 -3.25 13.26 -2.67
C LEU A 170 -2.73 11.85 -2.40
N HIS A 171 -1.54 11.53 -2.92
CA HIS A 171 -0.88 10.24 -2.65
C HIS A 171 -0.71 10.00 -1.15
N MET A 172 -0.18 10.99 -0.43
CA MET A 172 0.04 10.87 1.02
C MET A 172 -1.27 10.73 1.80
N ALA A 173 -2.34 11.44 1.43
CA ALA A 173 -3.64 11.29 2.08
C ALA A 173 -4.25 9.90 1.87
N ILE A 174 -4.03 9.30 0.68
CA ILE A 174 -4.46 7.92 0.37
C ILE A 174 -3.65 6.90 1.18
N LEU A 175 -2.32 7.02 1.19
CA LEU A 175 -1.42 6.13 1.94
C LEU A 175 -1.69 6.19 3.46
N SER A 176 -1.97 7.38 3.98
CA SER A 176 -2.37 7.58 5.39
C SER A 176 -3.82 7.18 5.69
N LEU A 177 -4.57 6.65 4.73
CA LEU A 177 -5.97 6.22 4.87
C LEU A 177 -6.95 7.34 5.26
N HIS A 178 -6.64 8.59 4.89
CA HIS A 178 -7.48 9.76 5.12
C HIS A 178 -8.39 10.03 3.92
N PHE A 179 -9.22 9.05 3.55
CA PHE A 179 -9.96 9.07 2.29
C PHE A 179 -10.95 10.24 2.15
N ASP A 180 -11.59 10.70 3.23
CA ASP A 180 -12.46 11.89 3.19
C ASP A 180 -11.69 13.15 2.79
N LEU A 181 -10.45 13.30 3.27
CA LEU A 181 -9.59 14.42 2.91
C LEU A 181 -9.01 14.22 1.50
N ALA A 182 -8.59 13.01 1.16
CA ALA A 182 -8.11 12.67 -0.18
C ALA A 182 -9.18 12.95 -1.24
N TYR A 183 -10.45 12.68 -0.96
CA TYR A 183 -11.57 12.99 -1.86
C TYR A 183 -11.70 14.50 -2.10
N ARG A 184 -11.62 15.31 -1.04
CA ARG A 184 -11.64 16.78 -1.17
C ARG A 184 -10.42 17.29 -1.93
N ILE A 185 -9.24 16.75 -1.64
CA ILE A 185 -8.02 17.08 -2.38
C ILE A 185 -8.21 16.75 -3.87
N ALA A 186 -8.77 15.59 -4.21
CA ALA A 186 -8.99 15.20 -5.60
C ALA A 186 -10.03 16.10 -6.30
N LEU A 187 -11.00 16.65 -5.57
CA LEU A 187 -11.95 17.63 -6.08
C LEU A 187 -11.32 19.00 -6.33
N ASP A 188 -10.57 19.52 -5.37
CA ASP A 188 -10.04 20.88 -5.40
C ASP A 188 -8.75 20.97 -6.24
N TYR A 189 -7.97 19.89 -6.29
CA TYR A 189 -6.68 19.78 -6.97
C TYR A 189 -6.73 18.71 -8.06
N THR A 190 -7.65 18.86 -9.02
CA THR A 190 -7.90 17.86 -10.07
C THR A 190 -6.66 17.51 -10.90
N HIS A 191 -5.73 18.45 -11.07
CA HIS A 191 -4.45 18.23 -11.76
C HIS A 191 -3.53 17.22 -11.05
N LEU A 192 -3.78 16.89 -9.78
CA LEU A 192 -3.00 15.90 -9.03
C LEU A 192 -3.42 14.45 -9.31
N ILE A 193 -4.62 14.22 -9.84
CA ILE A 193 -5.20 12.87 -9.99
C ILE A 193 -4.33 11.98 -10.89
N GLY A 194 -3.82 12.53 -11.99
CA GLY A 194 -2.97 11.83 -12.95
C GLY A 194 -1.47 11.92 -12.66
N GLN A 195 -1.05 12.61 -11.60
CA GLN A 195 0.37 12.68 -11.25
C GLN A 195 0.86 11.33 -10.71
N LYS A 196 2.12 11.02 -10.99
CA LYS A 196 2.81 9.84 -10.48
C LYS A 196 3.70 10.23 -9.29
N ASP A 197 3.71 9.40 -8.27
CA ASP A 197 4.59 9.54 -7.11
C ASP A 197 6.01 9.02 -7.38
N ALA A 198 6.80 8.82 -6.32
CA ALA A 198 8.16 8.33 -6.37
C ALA A 198 8.27 6.91 -6.98
N ASP A 199 7.25 6.07 -6.79
CA ASP A 199 7.19 4.71 -7.32
C ASP A 199 6.55 4.66 -8.72
N GLY A 200 6.24 5.83 -9.30
CA GLY A 200 5.59 5.92 -10.60
C GLY A 200 4.09 5.63 -10.56
N MET A 201 3.47 5.59 -9.38
CA MET A 201 2.06 5.26 -9.19
C MET A 201 1.18 6.50 -9.04
N THR A 202 -0.03 6.44 -9.60
CA THR A 202 -1.10 7.41 -9.35
C THR A 202 -1.84 7.09 -8.06
N GLY A 203 -2.63 8.06 -7.57
CA GLY A 203 -3.48 7.84 -6.39
C GLY A 203 -4.44 6.64 -6.52
N LEU A 204 -4.99 6.38 -7.71
CA LEU A 204 -5.86 5.22 -7.93
C LEU A 204 -5.08 3.89 -7.92
N GLN A 205 -3.86 3.87 -8.45
CA GLN A 205 -2.99 2.70 -8.39
C GLN A 205 -2.59 2.37 -6.94
N LEU A 206 -2.25 3.38 -6.14
CA LEU A 206 -1.98 3.20 -4.70
C LEU A 206 -3.21 2.64 -3.96
N LEU A 207 -4.40 3.18 -4.22
CA LEU A 207 -5.63 2.70 -3.60
C LEU A 207 -5.95 1.25 -4.02
N SER A 208 -5.63 0.89 -5.27
CA SER A 208 -5.78 -0.47 -5.82
C SER A 208 -4.92 -1.49 -5.10
N CYS A 209 -3.77 -1.08 -4.58
CA CYS A 209 -2.87 -1.93 -3.79
C CYS A 209 -3.33 -2.14 -2.33
N ASN A 210 -4.42 -1.51 -1.90
CA ASN A 210 -4.88 -1.55 -0.50
C ASN A 210 -6.30 -2.15 -0.33
N PRO A 211 -6.45 -3.50 -0.43
CA PRO A 211 -7.74 -4.15 -0.22
C PRO A 211 -8.24 -4.03 1.23
N SER A 212 -7.35 -3.79 2.20
CA SER A 212 -7.73 -3.67 3.62
C SER A 212 -8.64 -2.46 3.90
N ALA A 213 -8.51 -1.40 3.10
CA ALA A 213 -9.37 -0.22 3.16
C ALA A 213 -10.85 -0.54 2.89
N PHE A 214 -11.12 -1.63 2.16
CA PHE A 214 -12.46 -2.04 1.74
C PHE A 214 -13.01 -3.21 2.54
N LYS A 215 -12.21 -3.84 3.41
CA LYS A 215 -12.68 -4.98 4.21
C LYS A 215 -13.67 -4.55 5.27
N LEU A 216 -14.83 -5.21 5.34
CA LEU A 216 -15.77 -5.12 6.45
C LEU A 216 -15.57 -6.34 7.38
N GLU A 217 -15.35 -6.11 8.68
CA GLU A 217 -15.35 -7.21 9.66
C GLU A 217 -16.78 -7.75 9.86
N PRO A 218 -16.99 -9.08 9.89
CA PRO A 218 -18.31 -9.66 10.15
C PRO A 218 -18.76 -9.36 11.59
N GLU A 219 -20.05 -9.09 11.75
CA GLU A 219 -20.68 -8.82 13.06
C GLU A 219 -20.92 -10.13 13.84
N GLU A 220 -19.87 -10.84 14.24
CA GLU A 220 -20.03 -12.06 15.06
C GLU A 220 -19.30 -11.97 16.41
N GLY A 221 -20.07 -12.10 17.50
CA GLY A 221 -19.60 -12.48 18.84
C GLY A 221 -19.26 -11.34 19.80
N PHE A 222 -19.95 -11.31 20.95
CA PHE A 222 -19.74 -10.47 22.15
C PHE A 222 -19.32 -9.00 21.91
N ILE A 223 -20.33 -8.14 21.88
CA ILE A 223 -20.21 -6.73 21.53
C ILE A 223 -19.83 -5.87 22.75
N ASN A 224 -18.55 -5.61 23.00
CA ASN A 224 -18.13 -4.55 23.94
C ASN A 224 -18.06 -3.17 23.23
N LEU A 225 -18.15 -2.07 23.97
CA LEU A 225 -18.16 -0.68 23.46
C LEU A 225 -16.96 -0.39 22.55
N VAL A 226 -15.77 -0.85 22.94
CA VAL A 226 -14.52 -0.70 22.16
C VAL A 226 -14.61 -1.37 20.78
N TRP A 227 -15.25 -2.54 20.70
CA TRP A 227 -15.47 -3.23 19.44
C TRP A 227 -16.47 -2.48 18.55
N ARG A 228 -17.54 -1.90 19.11
CA ARG A 228 -18.49 -1.07 18.35
C ARG A 228 -17.80 0.14 17.72
N GLU A 229 -16.96 0.84 18.49
CA GLU A 229 -16.21 1.99 17.97
C GLU A 229 -15.24 1.58 16.85
N LYS A 230 -14.56 0.45 16.99
CA LYS A 230 -13.66 -0.07 15.95
C LYS A 230 -14.43 -0.40 14.67
N VAL A 231 -15.54 -1.13 14.78
CA VAL A 231 -16.40 -1.48 13.64
C VAL A 231 -16.97 -0.23 12.98
N GLN A 232 -17.43 0.75 13.76
CA GLN A 232 -17.95 2.01 13.21
C GLN A 232 -16.87 2.78 12.44
N LYS A 233 -15.65 2.87 12.98
CA LYS A 233 -14.51 3.49 12.29
C LYS A 233 -14.16 2.77 11.00
N GLN A 234 -14.20 1.44 10.99
CA GLN A 234 -13.96 0.65 9.79
C GLN A 234 -15.05 0.82 8.74
N LYS A 235 -16.33 0.85 9.14
CA LYS A 235 -17.46 1.15 8.24
C LYS A 235 -17.33 2.53 7.61
N GLN A 236 -16.95 3.54 8.39
CA GLN A 236 -16.68 4.87 7.87
C GLN A 236 -15.50 4.87 6.89
N LEU A 237 -14.40 4.21 7.24
CA LEU A 237 -13.22 4.09 6.38
C LEU A 237 -13.57 3.45 5.04
N HIS A 238 -14.28 2.31 5.08
CA HIS A 238 -14.77 1.61 3.89
C HIS A 238 -15.63 2.53 3.02
N ARG A 239 -16.60 3.23 3.62
CA ARG A 239 -17.48 4.15 2.89
C ARG A 239 -16.67 5.24 2.17
N SER A 240 -15.77 5.91 2.89
CA SER A 240 -14.93 6.98 2.33
C SER A 240 -13.97 6.45 1.26
N ALA A 241 -13.43 5.24 1.43
CA ALA A 241 -12.59 4.58 0.41
C ALA A 241 -13.38 4.30 -0.88
N VAL A 242 -14.62 3.80 -0.77
CA VAL A 242 -15.49 3.53 -1.92
C VAL A 242 -15.88 4.82 -2.64
N GLU A 243 -16.22 5.89 -1.90
CA GLU A 243 -16.54 7.20 -2.49
C GLU A 243 -15.33 7.78 -3.25
N LEU A 244 -14.13 7.68 -2.67
CA LEU A 244 -12.89 8.06 -3.34
C LEU A 244 -12.59 7.22 -4.59
N ALA A 245 -12.67 5.90 -4.48
CA ALA A 245 -12.44 4.99 -5.60
C ALA A 245 -13.36 5.32 -6.77
N LYS A 246 -14.67 5.50 -6.53
CA LYS A 246 -15.64 5.89 -7.56
C LYS A 246 -15.28 7.19 -8.27
N PHE A 247 -14.77 8.17 -7.53
CA PHE A 247 -14.38 9.45 -8.10
C PHE A 247 -13.12 9.34 -8.95
N LEU A 248 -12.09 8.67 -8.44
CA LEU A 248 -10.83 8.47 -9.15
C LEU A 248 -11.02 7.60 -10.40
N VAL A 249 -11.81 6.53 -10.32
CA VAL A 249 -12.12 5.65 -11.46
C VAL A 249 -12.77 6.44 -12.60
N ARG A 250 -13.72 7.35 -12.33
CA ARG A 250 -14.34 8.20 -13.37
C ARG A 250 -13.35 9.11 -14.10
N LYS A 251 -12.19 9.36 -13.51
CA LYS A 251 -11.14 10.23 -14.06
C LYS A 251 -9.99 9.43 -14.66
N ASP A 252 -9.99 8.11 -14.51
CA ASP A 252 -8.96 7.22 -15.04
C ASP A 252 -9.36 6.67 -16.41
N THR A 253 -8.56 7.02 -17.43
CA THR A 253 -8.67 6.47 -18.79
C THR A 253 -7.45 5.63 -19.15
N SER A 254 -6.69 5.15 -18.15
CA SER A 254 -5.43 4.43 -18.35
C SER A 254 -5.58 3.17 -19.20
N TRP A 255 -6.76 2.54 -19.17
CA TRP A 255 -7.10 1.37 -19.97
C TRP A 255 -7.14 1.64 -21.49
N GLU A 256 -7.34 2.88 -21.94
CA GLU A 256 -7.38 3.25 -23.36
C GLU A 256 -6.00 3.18 -24.04
N LEU A 257 -4.93 3.33 -23.26
CA LEU A 257 -3.56 3.43 -23.77
C LEU A 257 -2.97 2.09 -24.23
N THR A 258 -3.70 0.98 -24.07
CA THR A 258 -3.16 -0.36 -24.28
C THR A 258 -3.56 -0.92 -25.63
N TYR A 259 -2.60 -0.98 -26.56
CA TYR A 259 -2.75 -1.73 -27.80
C TYR A 259 -2.71 -3.23 -27.50
N SER A 260 -3.56 -4.01 -28.20
CA SER A 260 -3.48 -5.46 -28.15
C SER A 260 -2.10 -5.88 -28.66
N SER A 261 -1.23 -6.39 -27.78
CA SER A 261 -0.09 -7.19 -28.22
C SER A 261 -0.62 -8.17 -29.26
N ILE A 262 -0.04 -8.09 -30.45
CA ILE A 262 -0.43 -8.82 -31.65
C ILE A 262 -0.86 -10.22 -31.26
N ASP A 263 -2.08 -10.60 -31.66
CA ASP A 263 -2.64 -11.92 -31.43
C ASP A 263 -1.67 -13.01 -31.96
N GLN A 264 -0.80 -13.52 -31.07
CA GLN A 264 0.12 -14.60 -31.39
C GLN A 264 -0.63 -15.92 -31.61
N SER A 265 -1.94 -15.96 -31.34
CA SER A 265 -2.81 -17.08 -31.71
C SER A 265 -3.15 -17.12 -33.20
N LYS A 266 -2.76 -16.11 -34.01
CA LYS A 266 -2.87 -16.20 -35.46
C LYS A 266 -2.09 -17.42 -35.95
N PRO A 267 -2.74 -18.43 -36.57
CA PRO A 267 -2.03 -19.55 -37.17
C PRO A 267 -1.03 -19.00 -38.20
N LYS A 268 0.20 -19.54 -38.24
CA LYS A 268 1.16 -19.25 -39.31
C LYS A 268 0.48 -19.58 -40.64
N ILE A 269 0.00 -18.54 -41.32
CA ILE A 269 -0.64 -18.70 -42.62
C ILE A 269 0.43 -19.27 -43.56
N HIS A 270 0.11 -20.39 -44.21
CA HIS A 270 1.00 -21.09 -45.14
C HIS A 270 1.57 -20.12 -46.19
N LYS A 271 2.76 -20.43 -46.71
CA LYS A 271 3.62 -19.68 -47.67
C LYS A 271 2.94 -19.06 -48.92
N TYR A 272 1.64 -19.24 -49.13
CA TYR A 272 0.90 -18.78 -50.32
C TYR A 272 0.04 -17.52 -50.11
N GLY A 273 0.06 -16.89 -48.92
CA GLY A 273 -0.78 -15.73 -48.58
C GLY A 273 -0.09 -14.36 -48.47
N GLU A 274 1.16 -14.20 -48.90
CA GLU A 274 1.93 -12.94 -48.74
C GLU A 274 1.53 -11.84 -49.76
N LYS A 275 0.32 -11.31 -49.66
CA LYS A 275 0.01 -9.99 -50.26
C LYS A 275 -0.85 -9.16 -49.31
N GLY A 276 -0.18 -8.26 -48.59
CA GLY A 276 -0.81 -7.30 -47.68
C GLY A 276 0.22 -6.43 -46.96
N GLY A 277 1.12 -5.78 -47.71
CA GLY A 277 2.10 -4.85 -47.17
C GLY A 277 1.48 -3.48 -46.94
N GLN A 278 0.86 -3.28 -45.78
CA GLN A 278 0.51 -1.95 -45.24
C GLN A 278 0.49 -1.95 -43.69
N GLU A 279 0.12 -3.05 -43.02
CA GLU A 279 0.13 -3.14 -41.54
C GLU A 279 1.53 -3.13 -40.89
N ARG A 280 2.59 -3.51 -41.62
CA ARG A 280 3.96 -3.60 -41.07
C ARG A 280 4.59 -2.23 -40.75
N GLN A 281 4.11 -1.13 -41.34
CA GLN A 281 4.71 0.20 -41.15
C GLN A 281 4.21 0.93 -39.90
N GLU A 282 2.94 0.77 -39.51
CA GLU A 282 2.40 1.40 -38.30
C GLU A 282 3.00 0.78 -37.01
N VAL A 283 3.18 -0.54 -37.02
CA VAL A 283 3.76 -1.30 -35.88
C VAL A 283 5.22 -0.90 -35.61
N HIS A 284 6.00 -0.62 -36.67
CA HIS A 284 7.40 -0.25 -36.51
C HIS A 284 7.58 1.19 -36.02
N LEU A 285 6.66 2.10 -36.40
CA LEU A 285 6.68 3.49 -35.98
C LEU A 285 6.30 3.65 -34.50
N PHE A 286 5.41 2.80 -33.97
CA PHE A 286 4.96 2.86 -32.58
C PHE A 286 5.92 2.17 -31.59
N ASN A 287 6.56 1.06 -32.00
CA ASN A 287 7.64 0.46 -31.20
C ASN A 287 8.81 1.44 -30.99
N LYS A 288 9.07 2.32 -31.98
CA LYS A 288 10.06 3.40 -31.86
C LYS A 288 9.65 4.52 -30.89
N ILE A 289 8.35 4.64 -30.56
CA ILE A 289 7.84 5.56 -29.52
C ILE A 289 7.99 4.91 -28.13
N LEU A 290 7.84 3.58 -28.03
CA LEU A 290 8.04 2.78 -26.81
C LEU A 290 9.52 2.62 -26.41
N ASP A 291 10.46 2.87 -27.31
CA ASP A 291 11.91 2.92 -26.99
C ASP A 291 12.31 4.11 -26.09
N LYS A 292 11.35 4.95 -25.66
CA LYS A 292 11.55 5.94 -24.59
C LYS A 292 11.14 5.35 -23.24
N GLU A 293 12.06 4.60 -22.63
CA GLU A 293 12.38 4.43 -21.19
C GLU A 293 11.35 4.79 -20.07
N GLU A 294 10.04 4.70 -20.27
CA GLU A 294 9.06 4.66 -19.18
C GLU A 294 8.23 3.39 -19.32
N SER A 295 8.52 2.40 -18.47
CA SER A 295 7.59 1.30 -18.19
C SER A 295 6.22 1.93 -17.91
N LEU A 296 5.24 1.68 -18.77
CA LEU A 296 3.87 2.11 -18.56
C LEU A 296 3.36 1.34 -17.33
N GLY A 297 3.53 1.93 -16.14
CA GLY A 297 3.17 1.29 -14.87
C GLY A 297 1.79 0.63 -14.92
N GLU A 298 1.65 -0.53 -14.29
CA GLU A 298 0.48 -1.40 -14.42
C GLU A 298 -0.83 -0.67 -14.17
N THR A 299 -1.85 -0.91 -14.98
CA THR A 299 -3.14 -0.23 -14.82
C THR A 299 -3.77 -0.53 -13.45
N PRO A 300 -4.60 0.38 -12.93
CA PRO A 300 -5.35 0.15 -11.68
C PRO A 300 -6.11 -1.18 -11.65
N LEU A 301 -6.68 -1.60 -12.79
CA LEU A 301 -7.41 -2.87 -12.90
C LEU A 301 -6.49 -4.08 -12.62
N ILE A 302 -5.28 -4.10 -13.20
CA ILE A 302 -4.32 -5.18 -12.99
C ILE A 302 -3.80 -5.16 -11.56
N LEU A 303 -3.44 -3.99 -11.02
CA LEU A 303 -2.99 -3.87 -9.63
C LEU A 303 -4.05 -4.31 -8.63
N ALA A 304 -5.30 -3.87 -8.80
CA ALA A 304 -6.43 -4.32 -7.98
C ALA A 304 -6.66 -5.83 -8.11
N THR A 305 -6.44 -6.40 -9.30
CA THR A 305 -6.51 -7.85 -9.52
C THR A 305 -5.34 -8.61 -8.90
N LYS A 306 -4.14 -8.02 -8.80
CA LYS A 306 -3.02 -8.64 -8.06
C LYS A 306 -3.27 -8.62 -6.56
N SER A 307 -3.67 -7.46 -6.04
CA SER A 307 -3.90 -7.23 -4.60
C SER A 307 -5.17 -7.91 -4.07
N GLY A 308 -6.15 -8.18 -4.93
CA GLY A 308 -7.45 -8.73 -4.53
C GLY A 308 -8.45 -7.69 -4.07
N CYS A 309 -8.30 -6.42 -4.49
CA CYS A 309 -9.26 -5.36 -4.22
C CYS A 309 -10.48 -5.49 -5.16
N VAL A 310 -11.46 -6.29 -4.73
CA VAL A 310 -12.67 -6.61 -5.51
C VAL A 310 -13.49 -5.35 -5.80
N GLU A 311 -13.60 -4.45 -4.84
CA GLU A 311 -14.41 -3.24 -4.91
C GLU A 311 -13.95 -2.30 -6.04
N ILE A 312 -12.63 -2.14 -6.21
CA ILE A 312 -12.08 -1.32 -7.30
C ILE A 312 -12.29 -2.02 -8.65
N VAL A 313 -12.08 -3.34 -8.72
CA VAL A 313 -12.32 -4.09 -9.96
C VAL A 313 -13.79 -3.98 -10.38
N GLU A 314 -14.72 -4.16 -9.44
CA GLU A 314 -16.16 -4.02 -9.68
C GLU A 314 -16.52 -2.62 -10.17
N GLU A 315 -16.03 -1.56 -9.52
CA GLU A 315 -16.33 -0.19 -9.92
C GLU A 315 -15.71 0.17 -11.29
N ILE A 316 -14.48 -0.27 -11.59
CA ILE A 316 -13.86 -0.09 -12.91
C ILE A 316 -14.69 -0.80 -13.98
N LEU A 317 -14.98 -2.09 -13.81
CA LEU A 317 -15.69 -2.88 -14.83
C LEU A 317 -17.17 -2.51 -14.97
N LYS A 318 -17.76 -1.91 -13.94
CA LYS A 318 -19.11 -1.33 -14.02
C LYS A 318 -19.15 -0.07 -14.87
N LEU A 319 -18.13 0.78 -14.78
CA LEU A 319 -18.07 2.04 -15.55
C LEU A 319 -17.46 1.86 -16.95
N TYR A 320 -16.44 1.02 -17.06
CA TYR A 320 -15.71 0.72 -18.29
C TYR A 320 -15.60 -0.81 -18.50
N PRO A 321 -16.69 -1.49 -18.91
CA PRO A 321 -16.66 -2.95 -19.11
C PRO A 321 -15.58 -3.43 -20.10
N GLN A 322 -15.24 -2.60 -21.09
CA GLN A 322 -14.19 -2.87 -22.07
C GLN A 322 -12.77 -2.95 -21.46
N ALA A 323 -12.54 -2.33 -20.30
CA ALA A 323 -11.24 -2.38 -19.62
C ALA A 323 -10.82 -3.81 -19.25
N VAL A 324 -11.77 -4.75 -19.16
CA VAL A 324 -11.50 -6.18 -18.91
C VAL A 324 -10.56 -6.82 -19.94
N GLU A 325 -10.49 -6.27 -21.16
CA GLU A 325 -9.62 -6.78 -22.23
C GLU A 325 -8.18 -6.29 -22.17
N HIS A 326 -7.88 -5.40 -21.23
CA HIS A 326 -6.55 -4.89 -20.98
C HIS A 326 -5.57 -6.04 -20.64
N ILE A 327 -4.33 -5.84 -21.05
CA ILE A 327 -3.20 -6.75 -20.84
C ILE A 327 -2.06 -5.99 -20.19
N ASP A 328 -1.34 -6.65 -19.29
CA ASP A 328 -0.14 -6.07 -18.69
C ASP A 328 1.10 -6.21 -19.58
N ASP A 329 2.25 -5.75 -19.08
CA ASP A 329 3.54 -5.79 -19.79
C ASP A 329 4.03 -7.21 -20.13
N GLU A 330 3.54 -8.23 -19.41
CA GLU A 330 3.80 -9.65 -19.73
C GLU A 330 2.77 -10.22 -20.73
N GLY A 331 1.89 -9.40 -21.28
CA GLY A 331 0.80 -9.81 -22.17
C GLY A 331 -0.31 -10.58 -21.45
N ARG A 332 -0.34 -10.56 -20.10
CA ARG A 332 -1.35 -11.28 -19.31
C ARG A 332 -2.62 -10.46 -19.23
N ASN A 333 -3.74 -11.09 -19.54
CA ASN A 333 -5.06 -10.49 -19.28
C ASN A 333 -5.50 -10.70 -17.81
N VAL A 334 -6.63 -10.08 -17.44
CA VAL A 334 -7.17 -10.14 -16.07
C VAL A 334 -7.35 -11.57 -15.52
N LEU A 335 -7.67 -12.57 -16.37
CA LEU A 335 -7.83 -13.96 -15.93
C LEU A 335 -6.49 -14.60 -15.55
N HIS A 336 -5.44 -14.37 -16.34
CA HIS A 336 -4.09 -14.84 -16.03
C HIS A 336 -3.66 -14.28 -14.66
N VAL A 337 -3.86 -12.98 -14.44
CA VAL A 337 -3.50 -12.31 -13.19
C VAL A 337 -4.34 -12.84 -12.02
N ALA A 338 -5.67 -12.90 -12.14
CA ALA A 338 -6.55 -13.42 -11.09
C ALA A 338 -6.18 -14.86 -10.70
N ILE A 339 -5.83 -15.71 -11.67
CA ILE A 339 -5.39 -17.09 -11.43
C ILE A 339 -4.02 -17.10 -10.74
N LYS A 340 -3.02 -16.37 -11.24
CA LYS A 340 -1.66 -16.31 -10.67
C LYS A 340 -1.69 -15.87 -9.20
N TYR A 341 -2.47 -14.84 -8.88
CA TYR A 341 -2.57 -14.27 -7.54
C TYR A 341 -3.67 -14.91 -6.68
N ARG A 342 -4.40 -15.90 -7.21
CA ARG A 342 -5.46 -16.68 -6.53
C ARG A 342 -6.65 -15.82 -6.08
N GLN A 343 -7.00 -14.79 -6.83
CA GLN A 343 -8.15 -13.94 -6.54
C GLN A 343 -9.45 -14.57 -7.04
N LYS A 344 -10.00 -15.49 -6.25
CA LYS A 344 -11.23 -16.24 -6.60
C LYS A 344 -12.41 -15.33 -6.92
N LYS A 345 -12.69 -14.32 -6.08
CA LYS A 345 -13.85 -13.43 -6.25
C LYS A 345 -13.81 -12.70 -7.59
N ILE A 346 -12.63 -12.19 -7.96
CA ILE A 346 -12.40 -11.49 -9.24
C ILE A 346 -12.51 -12.46 -10.41
N PHE A 347 -11.99 -13.69 -10.28
CA PHE A 347 -12.17 -14.72 -11.30
C PHE A 347 -13.65 -15.05 -11.55
N GLU A 348 -14.46 -15.24 -10.49
CA GLU A 348 -15.90 -15.50 -10.65
C GLU A 348 -16.64 -14.31 -11.25
N LEU A 349 -16.25 -13.08 -10.89
CA LEU A 349 -16.79 -11.84 -11.48
C LEU A 349 -16.59 -11.83 -13.01
N VAL A 350 -15.37 -12.04 -13.47
CA VAL A 350 -15.04 -12.04 -14.91
C VAL A 350 -15.66 -13.24 -15.63
N LYS A 351 -15.74 -14.41 -14.96
CA LYS A 351 -16.44 -15.61 -15.48
C LYS A 351 -17.92 -15.34 -15.78
N GLY A 352 -18.57 -14.44 -15.04
CA GLY A 352 -19.94 -14.01 -15.29
C GLY A 352 -20.14 -13.18 -16.56
N MET A 353 -19.06 -12.71 -17.21
CA MET A 353 -19.14 -11.87 -18.42
C MET A 353 -19.12 -12.75 -19.69
N ASP A 354 -20.25 -12.93 -20.38
CA ASP A 354 -20.36 -13.89 -21.52
C ASP A 354 -19.33 -13.67 -22.65
N VAL A 355 -19.43 -12.55 -23.36
CA VAL A 355 -18.55 -12.28 -24.53
C VAL A 355 -17.09 -12.07 -24.13
N PRO A 356 -16.76 -11.24 -23.10
CA PRO A 356 -15.37 -11.07 -22.67
C PRO A 356 -14.72 -12.39 -22.25
N MET A 357 -15.42 -13.27 -21.52
CA MET A 357 -14.87 -14.54 -21.08
C MET A 357 -14.40 -15.41 -22.26
N LYS A 358 -15.21 -15.51 -23.33
CA LYS A 358 -14.85 -16.26 -24.55
C LYS A 358 -13.63 -15.69 -25.27
N ARG A 359 -13.42 -14.38 -25.21
CA ARG A 359 -12.28 -13.69 -25.84
C ARG A 359 -11.02 -13.83 -24.99
N LEU A 360 -11.12 -13.62 -23.68
CA LEU A 360 -10.00 -13.66 -22.74
C LEU A 360 -9.39 -15.06 -22.62
N THR A 361 -10.23 -16.10 -22.58
CA THR A 361 -9.80 -17.50 -22.48
C THR A 361 -9.02 -18.01 -23.70
N ARG A 362 -9.14 -17.34 -24.85
CA ARG A 362 -8.42 -17.68 -26.09
C ARG A 362 -7.05 -17.02 -26.19
N LYS A 363 -6.80 -15.97 -25.40
CA LYS A 363 -5.51 -15.26 -25.40
C LYS A 363 -4.47 -16.03 -24.59
N ILE A 364 -3.22 -15.94 -25.03
CA ILE A 364 -2.02 -16.45 -24.36
C ILE A 364 -1.17 -15.27 -23.87
N ASP A 365 -0.40 -15.46 -22.80
CA ASP A 365 0.57 -14.46 -22.32
C ASP A 365 1.82 -14.41 -23.22
N GLY A 366 2.77 -13.52 -22.91
CA GLY A 366 4.02 -13.34 -23.67
C GLY A 366 4.93 -14.58 -23.68
N ASP A 367 4.82 -15.46 -22.69
CA ASP A 367 5.51 -16.76 -22.65
C ASP A 367 4.75 -17.85 -23.44
N GLY A 368 3.66 -17.47 -24.10
CA GLY A 368 2.76 -18.37 -24.79
C GLY A 368 1.98 -19.27 -23.84
N ASN A 369 1.78 -18.89 -22.58
CA ASN A 369 0.98 -19.66 -21.62
C ASN A 369 -0.51 -19.34 -21.79
N SER A 370 -1.36 -20.36 -21.74
CA SER A 370 -2.79 -20.17 -21.54
C SER A 370 -3.12 -19.90 -20.05
N ILE A 371 -4.38 -19.53 -19.77
CA ILE A 371 -4.87 -19.41 -18.40
C ILE A 371 -4.66 -20.69 -17.56
N LEU A 372 -4.64 -21.86 -18.20
CA LEU A 372 -4.42 -23.15 -17.53
C LEU A 372 -2.97 -23.35 -17.09
N HIS A 373 -2.00 -22.94 -17.91
CA HIS A 373 -0.58 -22.95 -17.56
C HIS A 373 -0.29 -22.05 -16.35
N THR A 374 -1.04 -20.95 -16.23
CA THR A 374 -0.87 -19.95 -15.16
C THR A 374 -1.19 -20.49 -13.77
N VAL A 375 -1.98 -21.57 -13.67
CA VAL A 375 -2.28 -22.24 -12.38
C VAL A 375 -0.97 -22.67 -11.68
N GLY A 376 0.04 -23.09 -12.45
CA GLY A 376 1.33 -23.52 -11.93
C GLY A 376 2.36 -22.43 -11.69
N LYS A 377 2.11 -21.18 -12.09
CA LYS A 377 3.02 -20.06 -11.82
C LYS A 377 3.04 -19.74 -10.31
N LYS A 378 4.25 -19.56 -9.76
CA LYS A 378 4.49 -19.11 -8.37
C LYS A 378 4.28 -17.60 -8.24
N ARG A 379 3.89 -17.12 -7.05
CA ARG A 379 3.84 -15.68 -6.72
C ARG A 379 5.24 -15.19 -6.36
N LYS A 380 6.09 -14.90 -7.35
CA LYS A 380 7.45 -14.37 -7.07
C LYS A 380 7.48 -12.86 -6.86
N ASP A 381 6.50 -12.14 -7.40
CA ASP A 381 6.56 -10.67 -7.55
C ASP A 381 5.73 -9.89 -6.51
N PHE A 382 5.12 -10.57 -5.52
CA PHE A 382 4.31 -9.92 -4.49
C PHE A 382 5.13 -9.74 -3.20
N ILE A 383 5.92 -8.68 -3.13
CA ILE A 383 6.51 -8.20 -1.88
C ILE A 383 5.55 -7.15 -1.34
N SER A 384 4.66 -7.54 -0.40
CA SER A 384 3.96 -6.55 0.42
C SER A 384 4.80 -6.30 1.66
N ASP A 385 5.53 -5.18 1.66
CA ASP A 385 6.43 -4.76 2.74
C ASP A 385 5.71 -4.09 3.93
N GLU A 386 4.38 -4.18 4.04
CA GLU A 386 3.67 -3.77 5.24
C GLU A 386 2.78 -4.90 5.77
N LYS A 387 3.19 -5.37 6.95
CA LYS A 387 2.67 -6.54 7.68
C LYS A 387 2.87 -7.85 6.92
N MET A 388 3.90 -8.57 7.35
CA MET A 388 3.80 -10.00 7.56
C MET A 388 2.37 -10.39 8.02
N GLU A 389 1.51 -10.77 7.07
CA GLU A 389 0.90 -12.07 7.18
C GLU A 389 2.09 -13.03 7.18
N GLY A 390 2.61 -13.31 8.38
CA GLY A 390 3.86 -14.05 8.53
C GLY A 390 3.80 -15.36 7.75
N PRO A 391 4.94 -16.05 7.54
CA PRO A 391 4.93 -17.40 6.99
C PRO A 391 3.81 -18.22 7.60
N ALA A 392 3.57 -18.08 8.92
CA ALA A 392 2.47 -18.65 9.67
C ALA A 392 1.03 -18.33 9.23
N PHE A 393 0.69 -17.25 8.54
CA PHE A 393 -0.67 -16.94 8.02
C PHE A 393 -0.88 -17.43 6.58
N LEU A 394 0.14 -17.36 5.73
CA LEU A 394 0.17 -18.12 4.46
C LEU A 394 0.12 -19.63 4.76
N LEU A 395 0.92 -20.07 5.73
CA LEU A 395 0.80 -21.37 6.36
C LEU A 395 -0.57 -21.48 7.03
N ARG A 396 -1.20 -20.49 7.67
CA ARG A 396 -2.54 -20.65 8.30
C ARG A 396 -3.66 -20.84 7.28
N GLU A 397 -3.61 -20.18 6.13
CA GLU A 397 -4.57 -20.40 5.04
C GLU A 397 -4.30 -21.74 4.35
N GLU A 398 -3.06 -22.24 4.37
CA GLU A 398 -2.66 -23.58 3.93
C GLU A 398 -2.80 -24.69 5.01
N LEU A 399 -2.85 -24.31 6.30
CA LEU A 399 -2.89 -25.17 7.49
C LEU A 399 -4.26 -25.16 8.15
N LEU A 400 -5.17 -24.24 7.84
CA LEU A 400 -6.59 -24.39 8.22
C LEU A 400 -7.24 -25.56 7.47
N TRP A 401 -6.50 -26.17 6.53
CA TRP A 401 -6.76 -27.45 5.87
C TRP A 401 -6.16 -28.64 6.62
N LYS A 402 -5.63 -28.44 7.85
CA LYS A 402 -4.89 -29.45 8.64
C LYS A 402 -5.69 -30.67 9.11
N LEU A 403 -6.96 -30.83 8.74
CA LEU A 403 -7.70 -32.01 9.18
C LEU A 403 -7.82 -33.13 8.16
N ASP A 404 -7.46 -32.94 6.89
CA ASP A 404 -7.17 -34.07 5.99
C ASP A 404 -6.65 -33.60 4.61
N ARG A 405 -5.49 -34.11 4.19
CA ARG A 405 -5.05 -34.30 2.78
C ARG A 405 -4.93 -33.10 1.78
N HIS A 406 -3.67 -32.90 1.35
CA HIS A 406 -3.16 -32.50 0.01
C HIS A 406 -3.19 -31.03 -0.47
N VAL A 407 -2.00 -30.40 -0.51
CA VAL A 407 -1.67 -29.28 -1.43
C VAL A 407 -2.03 -29.64 -2.89
N LEU A 408 -1.81 -30.91 -3.28
CA LEU A 408 -2.24 -31.48 -4.55
C LEU A 408 -3.76 -31.42 -4.76
N PHE A 409 -4.58 -31.55 -3.71
CA PHE A 409 -6.04 -31.46 -3.81
C PHE A 409 -6.49 -30.02 -4.06
N VAL A 410 -5.90 -29.04 -3.36
CA VAL A 410 -6.17 -27.61 -3.59
C VAL A 410 -5.82 -27.22 -5.04
N ILE A 411 -4.67 -27.67 -5.52
CA ILE A 411 -4.22 -27.42 -6.90
C ILE A 411 -5.10 -28.17 -7.89
N HIS A 412 -5.48 -29.42 -7.60
CA HIS A 412 -6.40 -30.19 -8.42
C HIS A 412 -7.74 -29.47 -8.55
N VAL A 413 -8.36 -29.05 -7.45
CA VAL A 413 -9.64 -28.30 -7.46
C VAL A 413 -9.52 -26.99 -8.26
N ARG A 414 -8.41 -26.24 -8.11
CA ARG A 414 -8.15 -25.03 -8.91
C ARG A 414 -8.00 -25.34 -10.39
N THR A 415 -7.22 -26.38 -10.71
CA THR A 415 -6.98 -26.85 -12.07
C THR A 415 -8.29 -27.28 -12.72
N GLN A 416 -9.16 -28.00 -12.01
CA GLN A 416 -10.48 -28.39 -12.51
C GLN A 416 -11.35 -27.17 -12.83
N ARG A 417 -11.42 -26.19 -11.92
CA ARG A 417 -12.20 -24.96 -12.16
C ARG A 417 -11.70 -24.17 -13.37
N VAL A 418 -10.39 -24.09 -13.57
CA VAL A 418 -9.82 -23.41 -14.74
C VAL A 418 -10.01 -24.26 -16.01
N LYS A 419 -9.91 -25.59 -15.92
CA LYS A 419 -10.18 -26.51 -17.04
C LYS A 419 -11.61 -26.38 -17.56
N GLU A 420 -12.61 -26.24 -16.69
CA GLU A 420 -14.02 -26.05 -17.06
C GLU A 420 -14.24 -24.86 -18.00
N VAL A 421 -13.44 -23.79 -17.84
CA VAL A 421 -13.57 -22.57 -18.65
C VAL A 421 -12.51 -22.46 -19.75
N THR A 422 -11.54 -23.37 -19.78
CA THR A 422 -10.47 -23.39 -20.78
C THR A 422 -10.99 -24.05 -22.06
N PRO A 423 -10.87 -23.40 -23.24
CA PRO A 423 -11.25 -24.01 -24.51
C PRO A 423 -10.53 -25.35 -24.71
N SER A 424 -11.23 -26.34 -25.27
CA SER A 424 -10.73 -27.72 -25.39
C SER A 424 -9.36 -27.84 -26.07
N HIS A 425 -9.08 -27.00 -27.08
CA HIS A 425 -7.80 -26.98 -27.79
C HIS A 425 -6.62 -26.52 -26.90
N PHE A 426 -6.88 -25.83 -25.79
CA PHE A 426 -5.85 -25.41 -24.84
C PHE A 426 -5.53 -26.43 -23.73
N LEU A 427 -6.25 -27.56 -23.65
CA LEU A 427 -6.01 -28.58 -22.62
C LEU A 427 -4.66 -29.29 -22.79
N ASN A 428 -4.29 -29.58 -24.04
CA ASN A 428 -3.02 -30.23 -24.40
C ASN A 428 -2.07 -29.29 -25.16
N TYR A 429 -2.40 -27.99 -25.20
CA TYR A 429 -1.58 -26.98 -25.84
C TYR A 429 -0.24 -26.83 -25.11
N GLN A 430 0.81 -26.56 -25.87
CA GLN A 430 2.17 -26.37 -25.37
C GLN A 430 2.56 -24.90 -25.44
N ASN A 431 3.12 -24.37 -24.36
CA ASN A 431 3.65 -23.01 -24.33
C ASN A 431 4.97 -22.86 -25.11
N ASN A 432 5.61 -21.70 -25.05
CA ASN A 432 6.88 -21.44 -25.74
C ASN A 432 8.03 -22.36 -25.29
N MET A 433 7.92 -22.96 -24.09
CA MET A 433 8.85 -23.98 -23.58
C MET A 433 8.52 -25.41 -24.06
N LYS A 434 7.51 -25.57 -24.92
CA LYS A 434 6.98 -26.86 -25.38
C LYS A 434 6.39 -27.73 -24.26
N LEU A 435 5.98 -27.11 -23.15
CA LEU A 435 5.38 -27.81 -22.01
C LEU A 435 3.86 -27.64 -22.05
N THR A 436 3.12 -28.72 -21.76
CA THR A 436 1.69 -28.63 -21.45
C THR A 436 1.49 -27.94 -20.10
N ALA A 437 0.27 -27.54 -19.77
CA ALA A 437 0.00 -26.92 -18.47
C ALA A 437 0.40 -27.81 -17.28
N GLU A 438 0.21 -29.13 -17.41
CA GLU A 438 0.62 -30.11 -16.41
C GLU A 438 2.15 -30.28 -16.36
N GLY A 439 2.81 -30.39 -17.51
CA GLY A 439 4.28 -30.45 -17.58
C GLY A 439 4.95 -29.18 -17.04
N TYR A 440 4.37 -28.01 -17.35
CA TYR A 440 4.81 -26.72 -16.82
C TYR A 440 4.62 -26.66 -15.31
N PHE A 441 3.49 -27.14 -14.78
CA PHE A 441 3.24 -27.22 -13.35
C PHE A 441 4.32 -28.04 -12.62
N ILE A 442 4.60 -29.24 -13.10
CA ILE A 442 5.62 -30.14 -12.53
C ILE A 442 7.00 -29.46 -12.56
N THR A 443 7.34 -28.84 -13.68
CA THR A 443 8.64 -28.17 -13.86
C THR A 443 8.77 -26.95 -12.94
N ALA A 444 7.75 -26.09 -12.89
CA ALA A 444 7.77 -24.86 -12.09
C ALA A 444 7.72 -25.11 -10.58
N ASN A 445 7.23 -26.29 -10.17
CA ASN A 445 7.03 -26.68 -8.78
C ASN A 445 7.78 -27.97 -8.42
N SER A 446 8.91 -28.25 -9.07
CA SER A 446 9.72 -29.46 -8.84
C SER A 446 10.23 -29.61 -7.40
N GLU A 447 10.23 -28.53 -6.62
CA GLU A 447 10.56 -28.49 -5.19
C GLU A 447 9.41 -28.99 -4.29
N LEU A 448 8.17 -29.04 -4.81
CA LEU A 448 7.04 -29.61 -4.09
C LEU A 448 7.11 -31.14 -4.20
N PRO A 449 6.92 -31.89 -3.11
CA PRO A 449 6.89 -33.36 -3.16
C PRO A 449 5.83 -33.82 -4.16
N THR A 450 6.26 -34.56 -5.17
CA THR A 450 5.43 -34.94 -6.33
C THR A 450 4.70 -36.26 -6.11
N THR A 451 5.04 -37.02 -5.08
CA THR A 451 4.40 -38.29 -4.72
C THR A 451 4.14 -38.40 -3.22
N MET A 452 3.12 -39.19 -2.85
CA MET A 452 2.78 -39.52 -1.46
C MET A 452 3.91 -40.33 -0.79
N ASP A 453 4.74 -41.02 -1.58
CA ASP A 453 5.83 -41.89 -1.15
C ASP A 453 7.08 -41.10 -0.67
N ASP A 454 7.34 -39.93 -1.26
CA ASP A 454 8.45 -39.06 -0.83
C ASP A 454 8.22 -38.44 0.56
N TYR A 455 6.95 -38.34 0.99
CA TYR A 455 6.58 -37.85 2.32
C TYR A 455 6.79 -38.91 3.41
N GLU A 456 6.52 -40.20 3.12
CA GLU A 456 6.80 -41.28 4.06
C GLU A 456 8.31 -41.47 4.25
N TYR A 457 9.12 -41.43 3.18
CA TYR A 457 10.56 -41.66 3.30
C TYR A 457 11.32 -40.53 4.05
N GLY A 458 10.83 -39.28 3.98
CA GLY A 458 11.43 -38.14 4.67
C GLY A 458 11.10 -38.04 6.17
N VAL A 459 9.91 -38.49 6.58
CA VAL A 459 9.47 -38.47 7.99
C VAL A 459 10.10 -39.62 8.78
N TYR A 460 10.20 -40.82 8.19
CA TYR A 460 10.80 -41.99 8.87
C TYR A 460 12.32 -41.84 9.14
N LYS A 461 13.04 -40.97 8.42
CA LYS A 461 14.47 -40.76 8.66
C LYS A 461 14.76 -39.80 9.83
N ASN A 462 13.84 -38.88 10.10
CA ASN A 462 14.01 -37.87 11.16
C ASN A 462 13.44 -38.33 12.52
N ASP A 463 12.42 -39.19 12.54
CA ASP A 463 11.84 -39.70 13.79
C ASP A 463 12.58 -40.92 14.38
N VAL A 464 13.29 -41.71 13.55
CA VAL A 464 14.07 -42.87 14.05
C VAL A 464 15.35 -42.45 14.79
N MET A 465 15.81 -41.20 14.63
CA MET A 465 16.94 -40.64 15.39
C MET A 465 16.52 -39.91 16.68
N SER A 466 15.22 -39.72 16.93
CA SER A 466 14.73 -38.84 18.01
C SER A 466 13.97 -39.55 19.13
N SER A 467 13.37 -40.73 18.93
CA SER A 467 12.53 -41.36 19.98
C SER A 467 12.93 -42.78 20.35
N ARG A 468 13.96 -42.89 21.20
CA ARG A 468 14.03 -43.92 22.24
C ARG A 468 13.40 -43.36 23.52
N ARG A 469 12.06 -43.28 23.59
CA ARG A 469 11.24 -43.23 24.83
C ARG A 469 9.80 -42.91 24.44
N ASP A 470 8.97 -43.95 24.42
CA ASP A 470 7.56 -43.96 24.88
C ASP A 470 6.77 -45.05 24.14
N ARG A 471 6.91 -46.28 24.65
CA ARG A 471 6.03 -47.41 24.34
C ARG A 471 4.81 -47.36 25.26
N THR A 472 3.77 -46.59 24.93
CA THR A 472 2.49 -46.71 25.65
C THR A 472 1.23 -46.21 24.92
N PHE A 473 1.23 -46.15 23.58
CA PHE A 473 0.05 -45.69 22.82
C PHE A 473 -0.30 -46.56 21.59
N CYS A 474 -0.21 -47.89 21.71
CA CYS A 474 -0.54 -48.84 20.65
C CYS A 474 -1.52 -49.94 21.06
N LEU A 475 -2.62 -49.59 21.74
CA LEU A 475 -3.72 -50.54 22.01
C LEU A 475 -5.08 -49.85 21.90
N LYS A 476 -5.53 -49.49 20.67
CA LYS A 476 -6.98 -49.33 20.40
C LYS A 476 -7.47 -49.23 18.94
N LEU A 477 -6.67 -49.56 17.91
CA LEU A 477 -7.18 -49.61 16.54
C LEU A 477 -6.74 -50.88 15.81
N GLY A 478 -7.16 -52.02 16.36
CA GLY A 478 -6.98 -53.33 15.77
C GLY A 478 -8.20 -54.19 16.04
N GLN A 479 -9.32 -53.88 15.39
CA GLN A 479 -10.47 -54.77 15.22
C GLN A 479 -11.39 -54.15 14.18
N PHE A 480 -11.10 -54.40 12.91
CA PHE A 480 -12.09 -54.61 11.85
C PHE A 480 -11.31 -55.00 10.60
N ASN A 481 -10.99 -56.29 10.48
CA ASN A 481 -10.93 -56.92 9.17
C ASN A 481 -11.08 -58.45 9.28
N LEU A 482 -11.94 -58.95 8.40
CA LEU A 482 -11.91 -60.28 7.77
C LEU A 482 -12.34 -61.48 8.61
N GLN A 483 -13.54 -61.97 8.31
CA GLN A 483 -13.77 -63.41 8.15
C GLN A 483 -14.46 -63.65 6.80
N ASN A 484 -13.72 -64.34 5.94
CA ASN A 484 -14.12 -64.91 4.66
C ASN A 484 -14.73 -66.32 4.87
N ASP A 485 -15.60 -66.68 3.92
CA ASP A 485 -15.87 -67.98 3.29
C ASP A 485 -16.52 -69.15 4.08
N GLU A 486 -17.77 -69.44 3.65
CA GLU A 486 -18.38 -70.72 3.20
C GLU A 486 -18.32 -72.00 4.07
N PRO A 487 -19.23 -72.99 3.88
CA PRO A 487 -20.10 -73.27 2.71
C PRO A 487 -21.61 -73.03 2.86
#